data_AF-A0A6G0WXH2-F1
#
_entry.id   AF-A0A6G0WXH2-F1
#
_cell.length_a   1.000
_cell.length_b   1.000
_cell.length_c   1.000
_cell.angle_alpha   90.00
_cell.angle_beta   90.00
_cell.angle_gamma   90.00
#
_symmetry.space_group_name_H-M   'P 1'
#
loop_
_entity.id
_entity.type
_entity.pdbx_description
1 polymer ?
#
loop_
_entity_poly.entity_id
_entity_poly.type
_entity_poly.pdbx_seq_one_letter_code
_entity_poly.pdbx_strand_id
1 'polypeptide(L)'
;MVYVNIPNKFYFRLRMEVSVSRPSFEEIQIPVPFGFVSGKNKNEYIFCLICLGKWWGSKDKQPIIAIHGWQDNAGTFDPLIELLPKDLSILCIDLPGHGRSSHIPLGLPYYIFWDGLAILRRIIKHYNWRKVSIMGHSLGAAIGFLYAASYPDDTEMLISIDTVAPVIFDPSEIVKNTGPNIDKLIYYDALGLDKMPSYKYSDMIDLVVDGHHGTLTRKSCEILMRRGMYRVKDNKYLFSRDIRLKVNICIHLLYYK
;
A
#
# COMPACT_ATOMS: atom_id res chain seq x y z
N MET A 1 -8.65 9.83 24.52
CA MET A 1 -8.16 9.14 25.72
C MET A 1 -9.22 8.12 26.12
N VAL A 2 -9.06 6.86 25.71
CA VAL A 2 -9.90 5.71 26.12
C VAL A 2 -8.95 4.52 26.23
N TYR A 3 -8.92 3.89 27.41
CA TYR A 3 -8.06 2.77 27.74
C TYR A 3 -8.70 1.48 27.24
N VAL A 4 -7.99 0.72 26.39
CA VAL A 4 -8.29 -0.70 26.15
C VAL A 4 -7.19 -1.51 26.83
N ASN A 5 -7.60 -2.24 27.86
CA ASN A 5 -6.73 -3.07 28.70
C ASN A 5 -6.33 -4.33 27.91
N ILE A 6 -5.15 -4.29 27.29
CA ILE A 6 -4.47 -5.48 26.77
C ILE A 6 -3.47 -5.90 27.85
N PRO A 7 -3.57 -7.11 28.43
CA PRO A 7 -2.71 -7.51 29.52
C PRO A 7 -1.27 -7.67 28.99
N ASN A 8 -0.36 -6.95 29.65
CA ASN A 8 1.09 -6.94 29.51
C ASN A 8 1.72 -6.06 28.40
N LYS A 9 2.30 -4.95 28.90
CA LYS A 9 3.67 -4.43 28.63
C LYS A 9 3.89 -3.30 27.61
N PHE A 10 4.46 -2.23 28.18
CA PHE A 10 5.36 -1.18 27.65
C PHE A 10 4.87 -0.23 26.56
N TYR A 11 4.49 0.99 26.99
CA TYR A 11 4.40 2.18 26.14
C TYR A 11 5.76 2.89 26.12
N PHE A 12 6.42 2.97 24.96
CA PHE A 12 7.60 3.81 24.79
C PHE A 12 7.20 5.16 24.19
N ARG A 13 7.54 6.26 24.89
CA ARG A 13 7.46 7.63 24.39
C ARG A 13 8.83 8.01 23.82
N LEU A 14 8.99 7.99 22.51
CA LEU A 14 10.23 8.43 21.85
C LEU A 14 10.22 9.97 21.71
N ARG A 15 11.19 10.62 22.34
CA ARG A 15 11.59 12.01 22.09
C ARG A 15 12.89 11.90 21.28
N MET A 16 12.92 12.39 20.04
CA MET A 16 14.09 12.26 19.18
C MET A 16 14.62 13.62 18.73
N GLU A 17 15.90 13.85 19.00
CA GLU A 17 16.71 14.94 18.46
C GLU A 17 17.18 14.58 17.05
N VAL A 18 17.14 15.56 16.14
CA VAL A 18 17.31 15.37 14.69
C VAL A 18 18.79 15.48 14.31
N SER A 19 19.35 14.41 13.76
CA SER A 19 20.67 14.37 13.11
C SER A 19 20.49 13.91 11.66
N VAL A 20 20.80 14.81 10.72
CA VAL A 20 20.49 14.66 9.29
C VAL A 20 21.52 13.78 8.55
N SER A 21 20.99 13.02 7.58
CA SER A 21 21.60 12.13 6.58
C SER A 21 21.74 10.65 6.97
N ARG A 22 20.89 9.84 6.32
CA ARG A 22 20.84 8.37 6.27
C ARG A 22 21.26 7.90 4.84
N PRO A 23 21.77 6.67 4.64
CA PRO A 23 22.08 6.17 3.30
C PRO A 23 20.82 5.99 2.44
N SER A 24 21.01 5.93 1.12
CA SER A 24 20.00 5.61 0.12
C SER A 24 19.31 4.25 0.35
N PHE A 25 18.01 4.15 0.05
CA PHE A 25 17.27 2.88 0.04
C PHE A 25 17.57 2.07 -1.24
N GLU A 26 17.29 0.76 -1.21
CA GLU A 26 17.34 -0.10 -2.39
C GLU A 26 15.92 -0.43 -2.89
N GLU A 27 15.71 -0.37 -4.21
CA GLU A 27 14.47 -0.83 -4.86
C GLU A 27 14.49 -2.36 -4.99
N ILE A 28 13.42 -3.02 -4.53
CA ILE A 28 13.30 -4.49 -4.62
C ILE A 28 12.10 -4.91 -5.46
N GLN A 29 12.18 -6.11 -6.05
CA GLN A 29 11.15 -6.73 -6.88
C GLN A 29 10.75 -8.10 -6.31
N ILE A 30 9.45 -8.34 -6.10
CA ILE A 30 8.93 -9.62 -5.59
C ILE A 30 7.85 -10.18 -6.53
N PRO A 31 7.97 -11.42 -7.04
CA PRO A 31 7.05 -11.98 -8.05
C PRO A 31 5.69 -12.46 -7.48
N VAL A 32 4.58 -12.27 -8.22
CA VAL A 32 3.23 -12.78 -7.90
C VAL A 32 2.45 -13.36 -9.12
N PRO A 33 1.48 -14.31 -8.95
CA PRO A 33 1.13 -15.30 -9.99
C PRO A 33 -0.16 -15.09 -10.84
N PHE A 34 -0.70 -13.88 -11.01
CA PHE A 34 -1.94 -13.70 -11.79
C PHE A 34 -1.67 -13.13 -13.22
N GLY A 35 -1.58 -14.02 -14.22
CA GLY A 35 -1.48 -13.80 -15.69
C GLY A 35 -1.41 -15.12 -16.52
N PHE A 36 -1.84 -15.16 -17.80
CA PHE A 36 -2.53 -16.32 -18.44
C PHE A 36 -1.71 -17.46 -19.14
N VAL A 37 -2.35 -18.65 -19.18
CA VAL A 37 -2.22 -19.67 -20.26
C VAL A 37 -3.48 -19.68 -21.13
N SER A 38 -3.29 -19.58 -22.45
CA SER A 38 -3.95 -20.43 -23.44
C SER A 38 -2.91 -20.82 -24.50
N GLY A 39 -2.65 -22.12 -24.65
CA GLY A 39 -2.14 -22.71 -25.89
C GLY A 39 -0.63 -22.74 -26.17
N LYS A 40 0.05 -23.77 -25.61
CA LYS A 40 1.16 -24.59 -26.15
C LYS A 40 2.51 -23.96 -26.59
N ASN A 41 3.54 -24.45 -25.88
CA ASN A 41 4.89 -24.86 -26.30
C ASN A 41 5.92 -23.84 -26.83
N LYS A 42 7.06 -23.87 -26.08
CA LYS A 42 8.45 -23.56 -26.46
C LYS A 42 8.79 -22.10 -26.74
N ASN A 43 8.98 -21.37 -25.64
CA ASN A 43 10.21 -20.67 -25.23
C ASN A 43 9.82 -19.45 -24.41
N GLU A 44 9.94 -19.60 -23.09
CA GLU A 44 10.10 -18.57 -22.06
C GLU A 44 9.44 -17.21 -22.31
N TYR A 45 8.16 -17.10 -21.93
CA TYR A 45 7.54 -15.80 -21.64
C TYR A 45 6.93 -15.86 -20.24
N ILE A 46 7.59 -15.20 -19.30
CA ILE A 46 7.19 -15.08 -17.89
C ILE A 46 6.57 -13.69 -17.72
N PHE A 47 5.25 -13.61 -17.55
CA PHE A 47 4.60 -12.38 -17.09
C PHE A 47 4.54 -12.39 -15.56
N CYS A 48 5.59 -11.86 -14.92
CA CYS A 48 5.62 -11.62 -13.47
C CYS A 48 5.01 -10.25 -13.16
N LEU A 49 3.93 -10.21 -12.37
CA LEU A 49 3.59 -8.99 -11.64
C LEU A 49 4.64 -8.81 -10.54
N ILE A 50 5.13 -7.57 -10.37
CA ILE A 50 6.20 -7.25 -9.44
C ILE A 50 5.62 -6.37 -8.33
N CYS A 51 5.68 -6.86 -7.10
CA CYS A 51 5.58 -5.99 -5.92
C CYS A 51 6.90 -5.24 -5.80
N LEU A 52 6.84 -3.92 -5.97
CA LEU A 52 7.98 -3.04 -5.78
C LEU A 52 7.96 -2.46 -4.37
N GLY A 53 9.15 -2.27 -3.81
CA GLY A 53 9.30 -1.75 -2.46
C GLY A 53 10.65 -1.10 -2.22
N LYS A 54 10.78 -0.48 -1.06
CA LYS A 54 11.99 0.19 -0.59
C LYS A 54 12.53 -0.59 0.60
N TRP A 55 13.74 -1.10 0.48
CA TRP A 55 14.48 -1.69 1.60
C TRP A 55 15.42 -0.65 2.20
N TRP A 56 15.25 -0.38 3.50
CA TRP A 56 16.08 0.54 4.28
C TRP A 56 16.86 -0.25 5.33
N GLY A 57 18.14 0.10 5.54
CA GLY A 57 19.00 -0.58 6.52
C GLY A 57 19.62 -1.89 6.01
N SER A 58 20.24 -2.67 6.90
CA SER A 58 20.94 -3.92 6.53
C SER A 58 19.95 -5.03 6.14
N LYS A 59 20.30 -5.80 5.12
CA LYS A 59 19.57 -7.02 4.69
C LYS A 59 19.92 -8.26 5.50
N ASP A 60 20.94 -8.19 6.35
CA ASP A 60 21.35 -9.29 7.24
C ASP A 60 20.40 -9.40 8.44
N LYS A 61 19.62 -8.36 8.71
CA LYS A 61 18.55 -8.34 9.71
C LYS A 61 17.21 -8.46 9.00
N GLN A 62 16.32 -9.28 9.56
CA GLN A 62 14.94 -9.32 9.11
C GLN A 62 14.27 -7.94 9.31
N PRO A 63 13.61 -7.38 8.28
CA PRO A 63 13.05 -6.05 8.35
C PRO A 63 11.69 -6.02 9.08
N ILE A 64 11.31 -4.84 9.55
CA ILE A 64 9.89 -4.51 9.80
C ILE A 64 9.23 -4.28 8.44
N ILE A 65 8.14 -4.99 8.15
CA ILE A 65 7.39 -4.83 6.90
C ILE A 65 6.42 -3.65 7.07
N ALA A 66 6.60 -2.60 6.27
CA ALA A 66 5.81 -1.38 6.30
C ALA A 66 4.80 -1.30 5.14
N ILE A 67 3.51 -1.10 5.45
CA ILE A 67 2.39 -1.14 4.50
C ILE A 67 1.64 0.21 4.49
N HIS A 68 1.57 0.85 3.32
CA HIS A 68 0.98 2.18 3.15
C HIS A 68 -0.56 2.19 3.15
N GLY A 69 -1.15 3.38 3.14
CA GLY A 69 -2.60 3.61 3.10
C GLY A 69 -3.23 3.46 1.71
N TRP A 70 -4.56 3.51 1.63
CA TRP A 70 -5.27 3.44 0.34
C TRP A 70 -4.93 4.64 -0.56
N GLN A 71 -4.65 4.39 -1.84
CA GLN A 71 -4.24 5.38 -2.85
C GLN A 71 -2.91 6.11 -2.57
N ASP A 72 -2.12 5.60 -1.62
CA ASP A 72 -0.77 6.06 -1.28
C ASP A 72 0.33 5.22 -1.98
N ASN A 73 1.56 5.19 -1.46
CA ASN A 73 2.64 4.28 -1.89
C ASN A 73 3.73 4.14 -0.82
N ALA A 74 4.76 3.33 -1.04
CA ALA A 74 5.86 3.11 -0.09
C ALA A 74 6.58 4.39 0.38
N GLY A 75 6.46 5.50 -0.35
CA GLY A 75 7.03 6.80 0.00
C GLY A 75 6.42 7.46 1.24
N THR A 76 5.26 7.02 1.73
CA THR A 76 4.64 7.52 2.98
C THR A 76 5.60 7.46 4.16
N PHE A 77 6.42 6.42 4.20
CA PHE A 77 7.30 6.16 5.33
C PHE A 77 8.60 6.92 5.26
N ASP A 78 8.93 7.57 4.13
CA ASP A 78 10.22 8.26 3.95
C ASP A 78 10.51 9.26 5.08
N PRO A 79 9.60 10.20 5.43
CA PRO A 79 9.87 11.15 6.50
C PRO A 79 10.01 10.48 7.87
N LEU A 80 9.25 9.40 8.12
CA LEU A 80 9.30 8.66 9.38
C LEU A 80 10.63 7.92 9.51
N ILE A 81 11.08 7.25 8.46
CA ILE A 81 12.30 6.43 8.45
C ILE A 81 13.55 7.28 8.67
N GLU A 82 13.58 8.52 8.19
CA GLU A 82 14.64 9.48 8.50
C GLU A 82 14.73 9.80 10.00
N LEU A 83 13.62 9.64 10.73
CA LEU A 83 13.52 9.86 12.17
C LEU A 83 13.61 8.57 12.98
N LEU A 84 13.96 7.42 12.39
CA LEU A 84 14.09 6.16 13.13
C LEU A 84 15.57 5.79 13.35
N PRO A 85 15.89 4.98 14.39
CA PRO A 85 17.25 4.47 14.59
C PRO A 85 17.85 3.86 13.32
N LYS A 86 19.11 4.20 13.04
CA LYS A 86 19.78 3.89 11.77
C LYS A 86 20.03 2.39 11.56
N ASP A 87 20.07 1.62 12.63
CA ASP A 87 20.35 0.19 12.66
C ASP A 87 19.10 -0.69 12.43
N LEU A 88 17.92 -0.08 12.33
CA LEU A 88 16.67 -0.76 11.96
C LEU A 88 16.64 -1.07 10.47
N SER A 89 16.17 -2.28 10.16
CA SER A 89 15.86 -2.72 8.80
C SER A 89 14.35 -2.60 8.56
N ILE A 90 13.95 -1.95 7.47
CA ILE A 90 12.54 -1.67 7.17
C ILE A 90 12.29 -1.93 5.69
N LEU A 91 11.28 -2.74 5.39
CA LEU A 91 10.83 -3.04 4.05
C LEU A 91 9.47 -2.37 3.80
N CYS A 92 9.46 -1.26 3.08
CA CYS A 92 8.24 -0.60 2.64
C CYS A 92 7.75 -1.20 1.34
N ILE A 93 6.51 -1.64 1.25
CA ILE A 93 5.97 -2.28 0.04
C ILE A 93 4.92 -1.39 -0.63
N ASP A 94 4.89 -1.37 -1.95
CA ASP A 94 3.73 -0.89 -2.70
C ASP A 94 2.74 -2.04 -2.89
N LEU A 95 1.49 -1.82 -2.48
CA LEU A 95 0.40 -2.75 -2.77
C LEU A 95 0.10 -2.78 -4.29
N PRO A 96 -0.53 -3.86 -4.80
CA PRO A 96 -0.97 -3.91 -6.19
C PRO A 96 -1.77 -2.66 -6.59
N GLY A 97 -1.52 -2.17 -7.80
CA GLY A 97 -2.14 -0.95 -8.31
C GLY A 97 -1.60 0.36 -7.71
N HIS A 98 -0.66 0.32 -6.76
CA HIS A 98 -0.12 1.51 -6.10
C HIS A 98 1.37 1.70 -6.41
N GLY A 99 1.85 2.93 -6.23
CA GLY A 99 3.27 3.27 -6.37
C GLY A 99 3.82 2.78 -7.70
N ARG A 100 4.81 1.90 -7.68
CA ARG A 100 5.38 1.26 -8.87
C ARG A 100 4.98 -0.21 -9.03
N SER A 101 4.24 -0.77 -8.07
CA SER A 101 3.75 -2.15 -8.19
C SER A 101 2.81 -2.30 -9.39
N SER A 102 2.81 -3.49 -9.96
CA SER A 102 1.96 -3.79 -11.11
C SER A 102 0.47 -3.66 -10.78
N HIS A 103 -0.31 -3.33 -11.80
CA HIS A 103 -1.77 -3.27 -11.71
C HIS A 103 -2.36 -4.68 -11.82
N ILE A 104 -3.50 -4.93 -11.19
CA ILE A 104 -4.28 -6.16 -11.37
C ILE A 104 -4.77 -6.22 -12.83
N PRO A 105 -4.96 -7.40 -13.46
CA PRO A 105 -5.52 -7.47 -14.82
C PRO A 105 -6.87 -6.74 -14.98
N LEU A 106 -7.18 -6.34 -16.22
CA LEU A 106 -8.50 -5.82 -16.57
C LEU A 106 -9.60 -6.85 -16.31
N GLY A 107 -10.80 -6.37 -15.99
CA GLY A 107 -11.96 -7.18 -15.62
C GLY A 107 -11.99 -7.65 -14.17
N LEU A 108 -10.93 -7.39 -13.39
CA LEU A 108 -10.87 -7.74 -11.98
C LEU A 108 -10.84 -6.50 -11.07
N PRO A 109 -11.66 -6.47 -10.01
CA PRO A 109 -11.62 -5.42 -8.99
C PRO A 109 -10.43 -5.57 -8.03
N TYR A 110 -10.11 -4.48 -7.35
CA TYR A 110 -9.21 -4.50 -6.18
C TYR A 110 -9.99 -4.84 -4.91
N TYR A 111 -9.77 -6.04 -4.37
CA TYR A 111 -10.26 -6.46 -3.05
C TYR A 111 -9.18 -6.24 -2.00
N ILE A 112 -8.84 -4.97 -1.78
CA ILE A 112 -7.53 -4.59 -1.24
C ILE A 112 -7.16 -5.18 0.12
N PHE A 113 -8.13 -5.46 0.99
CA PHE A 113 -7.87 -6.13 2.26
C PHE A 113 -7.39 -7.57 2.06
N TRP A 114 -8.07 -8.32 1.19
CA TRP A 114 -7.72 -9.70 0.83
C TRP A 114 -6.45 -9.75 -0.01
N ASP A 115 -6.34 -8.85 -1.00
CA ASP A 115 -5.16 -8.73 -1.85
C ASP A 115 -3.93 -8.42 -0.98
N GLY A 116 -4.02 -7.41 -0.10
CA GLY A 116 -2.97 -7.03 0.82
C GLY A 116 -2.56 -8.15 1.77
N LEU A 117 -3.53 -8.87 2.36
CA LEU A 117 -3.26 -10.04 3.21
C LEU A 117 -2.52 -11.14 2.45
N ALA A 118 -2.96 -11.47 1.23
CA ALA A 118 -2.34 -12.47 0.38
C ALA A 118 -0.92 -12.07 -0.05
N ILE A 119 -0.72 -10.80 -0.43
CA ILE A 119 0.59 -10.25 -0.78
C ILE A 119 1.54 -10.29 0.41
N LEU A 120 1.11 -9.86 1.59
CA LEU A 120 1.91 -9.93 2.81
C LEU A 120 2.33 -11.38 3.10
N ARG A 121 1.39 -12.33 3.03
CA ARG A 121 1.70 -13.76 3.24
C ARG A 121 2.68 -14.31 2.20
N ARG A 122 2.58 -13.88 0.94
CA ARG A 122 3.52 -14.26 -0.14
C ARG A 122 4.92 -13.75 0.12
N ILE A 123 5.07 -12.49 0.53
CA ILE A 123 6.36 -11.87 0.84
C ILE A 123 7.05 -12.64 1.97
N ILE A 124 6.30 -12.92 3.05
CA ILE A 124 6.82 -13.64 4.22
C ILE A 124 7.28 -15.04 3.85
N LYS A 125 6.52 -15.76 3.01
CA LYS A 125 6.92 -17.07 2.49
C LYS A 125 8.12 -16.99 1.54
N HIS A 126 8.18 -15.97 0.68
CA HIS A 126 9.27 -15.79 -0.28
C HIS A 126 10.63 -15.64 0.43
N TYR A 127 10.69 -14.86 1.50
CA TYR A 127 11.89 -14.70 2.31
C TYR A 127 12.04 -15.77 3.41
N ASN A 128 11.12 -16.72 3.51
CA ASN A 128 11.09 -17.78 4.51
C ASN A 128 11.16 -17.26 5.96
N TRP A 129 10.50 -16.13 6.24
CA TRP A 129 10.42 -15.58 7.58
C TRP A 129 9.37 -16.31 8.41
N ARG A 130 9.74 -16.68 9.64
CA ARG A 130 8.85 -17.41 10.56
C ARG A 130 8.05 -16.48 11.46
N LYS A 131 8.66 -15.39 11.93
CA LYS A 131 8.04 -14.45 12.85
C LYS A 131 8.34 -13.03 12.43
N VAL A 132 7.32 -12.21 12.20
CA VAL A 132 7.47 -10.91 11.53
C VAL A 132 6.95 -9.75 12.36
N SER A 133 7.57 -8.59 12.17
CA SER A 133 7.09 -7.32 12.69
C SER A 133 6.47 -6.51 11.55
N ILE A 134 5.26 -6.01 11.75
CA ILE A 134 4.48 -5.28 10.74
C ILE A 134 4.24 -3.85 11.23
N MET A 135 4.44 -2.89 10.34
CA MET A 135 4.06 -1.50 10.52
C MET A 135 3.04 -1.12 9.46
N GLY A 136 1.91 -0.55 9.85
CA GLY A 136 0.85 -0.19 8.91
C GLY A 136 0.36 1.22 9.13
N HIS A 137 0.06 1.93 8.04
CA HIS A 137 -0.64 3.22 8.06
C HIS A 137 -2.05 3.06 7.46
N SER A 138 -3.08 3.51 8.17
CA SER A 138 -4.47 3.50 7.68
C SER A 138 -4.89 2.09 7.20
N LEU A 139 -5.19 1.93 5.90
CA LEU A 139 -5.42 0.62 5.27
C LEU A 139 -4.33 -0.43 5.60
N GLY A 140 -3.06 -0.04 5.57
CA GLY A 140 -1.94 -0.93 5.87
C GLY A 140 -1.96 -1.43 7.32
N ALA A 141 -2.45 -0.61 8.26
CA ALA A 141 -2.68 -1.05 9.63
C ALA A 141 -3.83 -2.04 9.73
N ALA A 142 -4.93 -1.80 9.00
CA ALA A 142 -6.05 -2.75 8.94
C ALA A 142 -5.63 -4.10 8.35
N ILE A 143 -4.80 -4.12 7.29
CA ILE A 143 -4.19 -5.35 6.76
C ILE A 143 -3.30 -6.00 7.83
N GLY A 144 -2.50 -5.22 8.57
CA GLY A 144 -1.68 -5.70 9.68
C GLY A 144 -2.50 -6.36 10.78
N PHE A 145 -3.64 -5.78 11.18
CA PHE A 145 -4.58 -6.39 12.13
C PHE A 145 -5.15 -7.71 11.59
N LEU A 146 -5.60 -7.74 10.34
CA LEU A 146 -6.10 -8.96 9.70
C LEU A 146 -5.03 -10.06 9.68
N TYR A 147 -3.78 -9.71 9.37
CA TYR A 147 -2.67 -10.66 9.38
C TYR A 147 -2.39 -11.17 10.79
N ALA A 148 -2.24 -10.27 11.77
CA ALA A 148 -1.96 -10.64 13.16
C ALA A 148 -3.05 -11.54 13.75
N ALA A 149 -4.31 -11.28 13.43
CA ALA A 149 -5.44 -12.11 13.86
C ALA A 149 -5.48 -13.48 13.15
N SER A 150 -5.09 -13.53 11.86
CA SER A 150 -5.11 -14.76 11.07
C SER A 150 -3.87 -15.65 11.27
N TYR A 151 -2.74 -15.05 11.64
CA TYR A 151 -1.44 -15.69 11.81
C TYR A 151 -0.74 -15.17 13.09
N PRO A 152 -1.33 -15.41 14.28
CA PRO A 152 -0.80 -14.89 15.54
C PRO A 152 0.60 -15.44 15.86
N ASP A 153 0.86 -16.72 15.58
CA ASP A 153 2.16 -17.35 15.82
C ASP A 153 3.29 -16.77 14.96
N ASP A 154 2.94 -16.28 13.76
CA ASP A 154 3.87 -15.69 12.82
C ASP A 154 4.08 -14.19 13.08
N THR A 155 3.35 -13.59 14.03
CA THR A 155 3.37 -12.13 14.28
C THR A 155 4.09 -11.82 15.59
N GLU A 156 5.25 -11.16 15.50
CA GLU A 156 6.00 -10.68 16.67
C GLU A 156 5.43 -9.36 17.19
N MET A 157 5.16 -8.43 16.27
CA MET A 157 4.79 -7.06 16.62
C MET A 157 3.93 -6.44 15.52
N LEU A 158 2.91 -5.69 15.92
CA LEU A 158 2.13 -4.82 15.04
C LEU A 158 2.23 -3.38 15.52
N ILE A 159 2.71 -2.49 14.64
CA ILE A 159 2.75 -1.05 14.84
C ILE A 159 1.64 -0.45 13.96
N SER A 160 0.61 0.11 14.60
CA SER A 160 -0.52 0.72 13.90
C SER A 160 -0.41 2.26 13.92
N ILE A 161 -0.52 2.88 12.74
CA ILE A 161 -0.53 4.33 12.55
C ILE A 161 -1.89 4.73 11.98
N ASP A 162 -2.59 5.62 12.69
CA ASP A 162 -3.89 6.20 12.30
C ASP A 162 -4.98 5.16 12.00
N THR A 163 -4.98 4.03 12.71
CA THR A 163 -6.07 3.04 12.73
C THR A 163 -6.13 2.33 14.08
N VAL A 164 -7.30 2.33 14.70
CA VAL A 164 -7.51 1.70 16.02
C VAL A 164 -8.31 0.40 15.91
N ALA A 165 -9.15 0.27 14.89
CA ALA A 165 -9.99 -0.91 14.66
C ALA A 165 -10.31 -1.07 13.15
N PRO A 166 -10.72 -2.26 12.71
CA PRO A 166 -11.23 -2.48 11.34
C PRO A 166 -12.40 -1.54 11.01
N VAL A 167 -12.51 -1.15 9.74
CA VAL A 167 -13.57 -0.26 9.28
C VAL A 167 -14.89 -1.03 9.23
N ILE A 168 -15.90 -0.53 9.93
CA ILE A 168 -17.28 -1.04 9.88
C ILE A 168 -18.09 -0.10 8.99
N PHE A 169 -18.73 -0.66 7.98
CA PHE A 169 -19.58 0.09 7.06
C PHE A 169 -21.06 -0.17 7.35
N ASP A 170 -21.88 0.86 7.21
CA ASP A 170 -23.33 0.73 7.28
C ASP A 170 -23.83 -0.14 6.10
N PRO A 171 -24.56 -1.24 6.35
CA PRO A 171 -25.11 -2.09 5.29
C PRO A 171 -25.94 -1.30 4.26
N SER A 172 -26.66 -0.26 4.67
CA SER A 172 -27.46 0.56 3.76
C SER A 172 -26.59 1.33 2.76
N GLU A 173 -25.46 1.88 3.21
CA GLU A 173 -24.47 2.53 2.36
C GLU A 173 -23.78 1.51 1.42
N ILE A 174 -23.50 0.30 1.88
CA ILE A 174 -22.96 -0.76 1.01
C ILE A 174 -23.95 -1.06 -0.12
N VAL A 175 -25.23 -1.32 0.21
CA VAL A 175 -26.26 -1.66 -0.79
C VAL A 175 -26.46 -0.52 -1.79
N LYS A 176 -26.58 0.71 -1.28
CA LYS A 176 -26.76 1.92 -2.11
C LYS A 176 -25.61 2.12 -3.11
N ASN A 177 -24.38 1.87 -2.68
CA ASN A 177 -23.21 2.16 -3.50
C ASN A 177 -22.72 0.97 -4.35
N THR A 178 -23.19 -0.26 -4.12
CA THR A 178 -22.72 -1.46 -4.83
C THR A 178 -22.92 -1.35 -6.34
N GLY A 179 -24.16 -1.13 -6.81
CA GLY A 179 -24.46 -0.99 -8.25
C GLY A 179 -23.64 0.12 -8.92
N PRO A 180 -23.70 1.38 -8.41
CA PRO A 180 -22.89 2.48 -8.95
C PRO A 180 -21.39 2.21 -8.97
N ASN A 181 -20.84 1.51 -7.98
CA ASN A 181 -19.42 1.16 -7.96
C ASN A 181 -19.06 0.10 -9.01
N ILE A 182 -19.95 -0.86 -9.29
CA ILE A 182 -19.75 -1.81 -10.39
C ILE A 182 -19.76 -1.09 -11.74
N ASP A 183 -20.71 -0.19 -11.97
CA ASP A 183 -20.75 0.60 -13.22
C ASP A 183 -19.49 1.47 -13.36
N LYS A 184 -19.02 2.06 -12.25
CA LYS A 184 -17.78 2.84 -12.21
C LYS A 184 -16.54 1.99 -12.48
N LEU A 185 -16.51 0.76 -12.00
CA LEU A 185 -15.44 -0.20 -12.30
C LEU A 185 -15.41 -0.52 -13.80
N ILE A 186 -16.55 -0.88 -14.39
CA ILE A 186 -16.67 -1.19 -15.82
C ILE A 186 -16.24 0.02 -16.66
N TYR A 187 -16.67 1.22 -16.28
CA TYR A 187 -16.25 2.45 -16.93
C TYR A 187 -14.73 2.63 -16.91
N TYR A 188 -14.09 2.48 -15.76
CA TYR A 188 -12.63 2.64 -15.64
C TYR A 188 -11.85 1.51 -16.29
N ASP A 189 -12.39 0.29 -16.32
CA ASP A 189 -11.77 -0.85 -16.98
C ASP A 189 -11.73 -0.68 -18.50
N ALA A 190 -12.78 -0.08 -19.07
CA ALA A 190 -12.85 0.30 -20.48
C ALA A 190 -12.09 1.59 -20.81
N LEU A 191 -11.63 2.35 -19.81
CA LEU A 191 -10.95 3.62 -20.00
C LEU A 191 -9.48 3.37 -20.32
N GLY A 192 -9.16 3.35 -21.62
CA GLY A 192 -7.80 3.18 -22.10
C GLY A 192 -6.81 4.19 -21.52
N LEU A 193 -5.54 3.76 -21.37
CA LEU A 193 -4.46 4.60 -20.83
C LEU A 193 -4.24 5.88 -21.66
N ASP A 194 -4.56 5.87 -22.94
CA ASP A 194 -4.53 7.00 -23.86
C ASP A 194 -5.51 8.12 -23.47
N LYS A 195 -6.57 7.78 -22.75
CA LYS A 195 -7.58 8.74 -22.27
C LYS A 195 -7.26 9.28 -20.88
N MET A 196 -6.19 8.83 -20.24
CA MET A 196 -5.79 9.34 -18.93
C MET A 196 -5.25 10.78 -19.05
N PRO A 197 -5.79 11.74 -18.28
CA PRO A 197 -5.29 13.10 -18.30
C PRO A 197 -3.86 13.13 -17.75
N SER A 198 -2.97 13.83 -18.45
CA SER A 198 -1.60 14.10 -18.01
C SER A 198 -1.43 15.56 -17.63
N TYR A 199 -0.62 15.80 -16.61
CA TYR A 199 -0.51 17.09 -15.93
C TYR A 199 0.92 17.60 -15.93
N LYS A 200 1.13 18.92 -15.85
CA LYS A 200 2.45 19.43 -15.46
C LYS A 200 2.73 19.03 -14.01
N TYR A 201 4.01 19.01 -13.64
CA TYR A 201 4.43 18.64 -12.29
C TYR A 201 3.72 19.46 -11.20
N SER A 202 3.74 20.80 -11.31
CA SER A 202 3.09 21.71 -10.36
C SER A 202 1.61 21.38 -10.18
N ASP A 203 0.89 21.29 -11.30
CA ASP A 203 -0.55 21.08 -11.33
C ASP A 203 -0.90 19.72 -10.71
N MET A 204 -0.07 18.70 -10.93
CA MET A 204 -0.24 17.39 -10.32
C MET A 204 -0.03 17.41 -8.81
N ILE A 205 0.96 18.16 -8.31
CA ILE A 205 1.17 18.34 -6.87
C ILE A 205 -0.03 19.07 -6.27
N ASP A 206 -0.49 20.14 -6.91
CA ASP A 206 -1.61 20.95 -6.41
C ASP A 206 -2.90 20.11 -6.37
N LEU A 207 -3.17 19.29 -7.40
CA LEU A 207 -4.28 18.31 -7.39
C LEU A 207 -4.22 17.34 -6.21
N VAL A 208 -3.02 16.89 -5.84
CA VAL A 208 -2.82 15.96 -4.71
C VAL A 208 -3.01 16.68 -3.39
N VAL A 209 -2.51 17.92 -3.26
CA VAL A 209 -2.72 18.76 -2.07
C VAL A 209 -4.21 19.00 -1.85
N ASP A 210 -4.94 19.41 -2.90
CA ASP A 210 -6.37 19.65 -2.85
C ASP A 210 -7.16 18.38 -2.50
N GLY A 211 -6.77 17.25 -3.10
CA GLY A 211 -7.40 15.95 -2.85
C GLY A 211 -7.21 15.42 -1.43
N HIS A 212 -6.25 15.95 -0.66
CA HIS A 212 -6.07 15.62 0.76
C HIS A 212 -6.73 16.63 1.70
N HIS A 213 -7.44 17.63 1.17
CA HIS A 213 -8.24 18.60 1.93
C HIS A 213 -7.45 19.27 3.09
N GLY A 214 -6.18 19.60 2.85
CA GLY A 214 -5.31 20.27 3.82
C GLY A 214 -4.72 19.37 4.91
N THR A 215 -4.95 18.06 4.87
CA THR A 215 -4.35 17.11 5.84
C THR A 215 -2.87 16.85 5.57
N LEU A 216 -2.42 17.03 4.32
CA LEU A 216 -1.02 16.90 3.93
C LEU A 216 -0.41 18.24 3.53
N THR A 217 0.86 18.44 3.92
CA THR A 217 1.65 19.56 3.40
C THR A 217 2.02 19.34 1.94
N ARG A 218 2.33 20.42 1.21
CA ARG A 218 2.85 20.32 -0.17
C ARG A 218 4.11 19.47 -0.25
N LYS A 219 5.03 19.60 0.71
CA LYS A 219 6.26 18.81 0.79
C LYS A 219 5.95 17.31 0.95
N SER A 220 4.96 16.96 1.78
CA SER A 220 4.51 15.56 1.92
C SER A 220 3.95 15.04 0.60
N CYS A 221 3.14 15.84 -0.09
CA CYS A 221 2.59 15.48 -1.40
C CYS A 221 3.72 15.27 -2.43
N GLU A 222 4.73 16.14 -2.48
CA GLU A 222 5.90 15.98 -3.34
C GLU A 222 6.64 14.66 -3.06
N ILE A 223 6.79 14.28 -1.79
CA ILE A 223 7.44 13.01 -1.41
C ILE A 223 6.63 11.82 -1.93
N LEU A 224 5.32 11.78 -1.68
CA LEU A 224 4.44 10.71 -2.20
C LEU A 224 4.49 10.65 -3.72
N MET A 225 4.51 11.81 -4.35
CA MET A 225 4.44 11.92 -5.79
C MET A 225 5.73 11.52 -6.51
N ARG A 226 6.90 11.49 -5.85
CA ARG A 226 8.13 10.89 -6.43
C ARG A 226 7.94 9.45 -6.92
N ARG A 227 7.01 8.72 -6.28
CA ARG A 227 6.66 7.34 -6.59
C ARG A 227 5.23 7.19 -7.11
N GLY A 228 4.38 8.18 -6.85
CA GLY A 228 2.99 8.25 -7.29
C GLY A 228 2.78 8.76 -8.72
N MET A 229 3.84 9.15 -9.43
CA MET A 229 3.77 9.57 -10.84
C MET A 229 4.85 8.96 -11.71
N TYR A 230 4.61 8.92 -13.02
CA TYR A 230 5.64 8.70 -14.03
C TYR A 230 5.54 9.79 -15.12
N ARG A 231 6.71 10.15 -15.66
CA ARG A 231 6.82 11.15 -16.72
C ARG A 231 6.38 10.56 -18.05
N VAL A 232 5.62 11.34 -18.81
CA VAL A 232 5.20 11.05 -20.18
C VAL A 232 5.71 12.16 -21.12
N LYS A 233 5.29 12.14 -22.40
CA LYS A 233 5.67 13.14 -23.40
C LYS A 233 5.34 14.56 -22.92
N ASP A 234 6.05 15.54 -23.48
CA ASP A 234 5.83 16.98 -23.26
C ASP A 234 5.98 17.45 -21.79
N ASN A 235 6.86 16.80 -21.03
CA ASN A 235 7.11 17.11 -19.61
C ASN A 235 5.86 17.01 -18.72
N LYS A 236 4.90 16.19 -19.13
CA LYS A 236 3.71 15.89 -18.35
C LYS A 236 3.89 14.60 -17.55
N TYR A 237 3.00 14.38 -16.61
CA TYR A 237 3.02 13.27 -15.67
C TYR A 237 1.65 12.62 -15.58
N LEU A 238 1.65 11.29 -15.40
CA LEU A 238 0.48 10.48 -15.11
C LEU A 238 0.60 9.91 -13.70
N PHE A 239 -0.54 9.67 -13.05
CA PHE A 239 -0.57 8.91 -11.81
C PHE A 239 -0.11 7.48 -12.09
N SER A 240 0.82 6.99 -11.26
CA SER A 240 1.29 5.61 -11.36
C SER A 240 0.29 4.60 -10.80
N ARG A 241 -0.56 5.06 -9.87
CA ARG A 241 -1.64 4.25 -9.32
C ARG A 241 -2.71 3.98 -10.37
N ASP A 242 -3.31 2.80 -10.28
CA ASP A 242 -4.43 2.40 -11.11
C ASP A 242 -5.66 3.25 -10.82
N ILE A 243 -6.32 3.78 -11.86
CA ILE A 243 -7.52 4.60 -11.70
C ILE A 243 -8.68 3.83 -11.08
N ARG A 244 -8.71 2.50 -11.22
CA ARG A 244 -9.74 1.63 -10.63
C ARG A 244 -9.69 1.60 -9.10
N LEU A 245 -8.59 2.04 -8.48
CA LEU A 245 -8.52 2.27 -7.03
C LEU A 245 -9.46 3.41 -6.55
N LYS A 246 -10.03 4.20 -7.47
CA LYS A 246 -11.11 5.15 -7.14
C LYS A 246 -12.47 4.47 -6.96
N VAL A 247 -12.57 3.17 -7.20
CA VAL A 247 -13.78 2.38 -6.95
C VAL A 247 -13.63 1.71 -5.59
N ASN A 248 -14.55 2.01 -4.68
CA ASN A 248 -14.55 1.36 -3.39
C ASN A 248 -15.44 0.11 -3.44
N ILE A 249 -14.82 -1.06 -3.39
CA ILE A 249 -15.53 -2.34 -3.40
C ILE A 249 -15.49 -2.90 -1.98
N CYS A 250 -16.34 -2.34 -1.13
CA CYS A 250 -16.57 -2.83 0.22
C CYS A 250 -17.65 -3.90 0.19
N ILE A 251 -17.26 -5.14 -0.09
CA ILE A 251 -18.10 -6.32 0.20
C ILE A 251 -17.50 -7.03 1.40
N HIS A 252 -17.54 -6.36 2.55
CA HIS A 252 -17.34 -7.05 3.82
C HIS A 252 -18.70 -7.24 4.46
N LEU A 253 -19.29 -8.41 4.23
CA LEU A 253 -20.50 -8.90 4.88
C LEU A 253 -20.20 -9.28 6.35
N LEU A 254 -19.53 -8.40 7.10
CA LEU A 254 -19.42 -8.56 8.55
C LEU A 254 -20.66 -7.92 9.18
N TYR A 255 -21.77 -8.63 9.03
CA TYR A 255 -22.98 -8.39 9.80
C TYR A 255 -22.69 -8.74 11.26
N TYR A 256 -22.70 -7.74 12.14
CA TYR A 256 -23.00 -7.98 13.56
C TYR A 256 -24.50 -7.74 13.73
N LYS A 257 -25.24 -8.81 14.05
CA LYS A 257 -26.59 -8.69 14.64
C LYS A 257 -26.45 -8.45 16.13
#